data_AF-A0A920RBM1-F1
#
_entry.id   AF-A0A920RBM1-F1
#
_cell.length_a   1.000
_cell.length_b   1.000
_cell.length_c   1.000
_cell.angle_alpha   90.00
_cell.angle_beta   90.00
_cell.angle_gamma   90.00
#
_symmetry.space_group_name_H-M   'P 1'
#
loop_
_entity.id
_entity.type
_entity.pdbx_description
1 polymer ?
#
loop_
_entity_poly.entity_id
_entity_poly.type
_entity_poly.pdbx_seq_one_letter_code
_entity_poly.pdbx_strand_id
1 'polypeptide(L)' 'MNGIEQISRIYAFDNFVDAIAFTNRIGDLAETEGHHPALLTEWGRVTVRWWTHKIRGLHRNDLIMGAKSDALY' A
#
# COMPACT_ATOMS: atom_id res chain seq x y z
N MET A 1 -4.48 14.46 -6.07
CA MET A 1 -3.06 14.61 -5.72
C MET A 1 -2.23 14.74 -7.00
N ASN A 2 -2.48 15.79 -7.80
CA ASN A 2 -1.85 15.87 -9.12
C ASN A 2 -0.37 16.24 -8.96
N GLY A 3 0.52 15.45 -9.57
CA GLY A 3 1.94 15.77 -9.72
C GLY A 3 2.91 15.07 -8.75
N ILE A 4 2.45 14.21 -7.83
CA ILE A 4 3.35 13.39 -7.01
C ILE A 4 3.46 12.01 -7.65
N GLU A 5 4.68 11.58 -7.95
CA GLU A 5 4.94 10.24 -8.46
C GLU A 5 4.79 9.20 -7.33
N GLN A 6 4.03 8.15 -7.60
CA GLN A 6 3.70 7.08 -6.65
C GLN A 6 3.66 5.76 -7.40
N ILE A 7 4.01 4.66 -6.73
CA ILE A 7 3.66 3.32 -7.23
C ILE A 7 2.29 2.94 -6.65
N SER A 8 1.49 2.24 -7.44
CA SER A 8 0.14 1.83 -7.07
C SER A 8 -0.13 0.40 -7.50
N ARG A 9 -0.72 -0.40 -6.62
CA ARG A 9 -1.21 -1.74 -6.96
C ARG A 9 -2.61 -1.95 -6.38
N ILE A 10 -3.42 -2.70 -7.12
CA ILE A 10 -4.75 -3.16 -6.67
C ILE A 10 -4.64 -4.67 -6.39
N TYR A 11 -5.07 -5.05 -5.20
CA TYR A 11 -5.18 -6.43 -4.74
C TYR A 11 -6.65 -6.80 -4.69
N ALA A 12 -7.03 -7.97 -5.23
CA ALA A 12 -8.42 -8.38 -5.37
C ALA A 12 -8.81 -9.44 -4.33
N PHE A 13 -10.05 -9.41 -3.88
CA PHE A 13 -10.58 -10.32 -2.88
C PHE A 13 -12.04 -10.67 -3.22
N ASP A 14 -12.53 -11.79 -2.72
CA ASP A 14 -13.91 -12.23 -2.98
C ASP A 14 -14.95 -11.49 -2.11
N ASN A 15 -14.51 -10.89 -1.00
CA ASN A 15 -15.37 -10.21 -0.05
C ASN A 15 -14.64 -9.07 0.69
N PHE A 16 -15.40 -8.29 1.47
CA PHE A 16 -14.87 -7.15 2.22
C PHE A 16 -14.02 -7.56 3.44
N VAL A 17 -14.30 -8.71 4.06
CA VAL A 17 -13.58 -9.17 5.25
C VAL A 17 -12.14 -9.53 4.91
N ASP A 18 -11.91 -10.18 3.77
CA ASP A 18 -10.56 -10.51 3.30
C ASP A 18 -9.81 -9.24 2.87
N ALA A 19 -10.50 -8.29 2.23
CA ALA A 19 -9.92 -7.00 1.88
C ALA A 19 -9.46 -6.21 3.12
N ILE A 20 -10.30 -6.10 4.17
CA ILE A 20 -9.89 -5.39 5.39
C ILE A 20 -8.79 -6.12 6.17
N ALA A 21 -8.79 -7.47 6.14
CA ALA A 21 -7.71 -8.26 6.73
C ALA A 21 -6.36 -7.98 6.04
N PHE A 22 -6.33 -7.90 4.71
CA PHE A 22 -5.13 -7.52 3.98
C PHE A 22 -4.72 -6.07 4.26
N THR A 23 -5.67 -5.14 4.32
CA THR A 23 -5.39 -3.74 4.71
C THR A 23 -4.70 -3.65 6.07
N ASN A 24 -5.15 -4.42 7.07
CA ASN A 24 -4.51 -4.46 8.39
C ASN A 24 -3.07 -5.00 8.30
N ARG A 25 -2.83 -6.06 7.53
CA ARG A 25 -1.47 -6.61 7.33
C ARG A 25 -0.53 -5.59 6.68
N ILE A 26 -1.02 -4.78 5.74
CA ILE A 26 -0.24 -3.69 5.16
C ILE A 26 -0.01 -2.56 6.18
N GLY A 27 -0.99 -2.28 7.06
CA GLY A 27 -0.83 -1.35 8.18
C GLY A 27 0.28 -1.78 9.14
N ASP A 28 0.29 -3.04 9.56
CA ASP A 28 1.33 -3.59 10.45
C ASP A 28 2.73 -3.55 9.80
N LEU A 29 2.81 -3.86 8.50
CA LEU A 29 4.03 -3.71 7.71
C LEU A 29 4.50 -2.25 7.68
N ALA A 30 3.58 -1.31 7.46
CA ALA A 30 3.89 0.12 7.38
C ALA A 30 4.49 0.65 8.68
N GLU A 31 3.88 0.31 9.83
CA GLU A 31 4.36 0.70 11.16
C GLU A 31 5.72 0.08 11.48
N THR A 32 5.91 -1.21 11.16
CA THR A 32 7.18 -1.92 11.37
C THR A 32 8.34 -1.26 10.61
N GLU A 33 8.07 -0.77 9.40
CA GLU A 33 9.07 -0.17 8.52
C GLU A 33 9.18 1.36 8.68
N GLY A 34 8.28 1.98 9.44
CA GLY A 34 8.21 3.44 9.60
C GLY A 34 7.90 4.18 8.30
N HIS A 35 7.20 3.53 7.36
CA HIS A 35 6.87 4.08 6.05
C HIS A 35 5.41 3.77 5.73
N HIS A 36 4.61 4.80 5.44
CA HIS A 36 3.15 4.68 5.43
C HIS A 36 2.57 4.89 4.02
N PRO A 37 1.70 3.98 3.53
CA PRO A 37 1.05 4.11 2.24
C PRO A 37 -0.25 4.92 2.35
N ALA A 38 -0.84 5.25 1.21
CA ALA A 38 -2.29 5.43 1.15
C ALA A 38 -2.97 4.08 0.87
N LEU A 39 -3.99 3.76 1.67
CA LEU A 39 -4.81 2.55 1.53
C LEU A 39 -6.25 2.95 1.21
N LEU A 40 -6.80 2.36 0.16
CA LEU A 40 -8.23 2.42 -0.15
C LEU A 40 -8.78 0.99 -0.12
N THR A 41 -9.57 0.70 0.91
CA THR A 41 -10.27 -0.59 1.07
C THR A 41 -11.69 -0.45 0.58
N GLU A 42 -12.10 -1.32 -0.33
CA GLU A 42 -13.44 -1.36 -0.91
C GLU A 42 -13.90 -2.81 -1.01
N TRP A 43 -15.17 -3.06 -1.36
CA TRP A 43 -15.64 -4.42 -1.58
C TRP A 43 -14.80 -5.11 -2.67
N GLY A 44 -14.16 -6.21 -2.28
CA GLY A 44 -13.38 -7.08 -3.15
C GLY A 44 -12.05 -6.49 -3.64
N ARG A 45 -11.56 -5.38 -3.05
CA ARG A 45 -10.23 -4.86 -3.39
C ARG A 45 -9.57 -4.00 -2.33
N VAL A 46 -8.24 -3.94 -2.38
CA VAL A 46 -7.42 -2.92 -1.70
C VAL A 46 -6.49 -2.26 -2.70
N THR A 47 -6.57 -0.94 -2.81
CA THR A 47 -5.57 -0.15 -3.55
C THR A 47 -4.51 0.34 -2.58
N VAL A 48 -3.26 -0.03 -2.82
CA VAL A 48 -2.10 0.39 -2.03
C VAL A 48 -1.23 1.33 -2.87
N ARG A 49 -0.92 2.51 -2.32
CA ARG A 49 -0.05 3.50 -2.97
C ARG A 49 1.13 3.85 -2.07
N TRP A 50 2.34 3.71 -2.59
CA TRP A 50 3.58 4.03 -1.90
C TRP A 50 4.26 5.24 -2.55
N TRP A 51 4.68 6.19 -1.72
CA TRP A 51 5.58 7.29 -2.09
C TRP A 51 6.25 7.85 -0.83
N THR A 52 7.36 8.56 -1.01
CA THR A 52 8.05 9.20 0.10
C THR A 52 7.57 10.62 0.28
N HIS A 53 6.78 10.86 1.32
CA HIS A 53 6.20 12.17 1.65
C HIS A 53 7.24 13.31 1.70
N LYS A 54 8.41 13.04 2.30
CA LYS A 54 9.47 14.04 2.50
C LYS A 54 9.99 14.63 1.19
N ILE A 55 10.09 13.82 0.13
CA ILE A 55 10.59 14.24 -1.19
C ILE A 55 9.47 14.48 -2.19
N ARG A 56 8.20 14.26 -1.80
CA ARG A 56 7.02 14.38 -2.68
C ARG A 56 7.18 13.60 -3.99
N GLY A 57 7.69 12.37 -3.89
CA GLY A 57 7.92 11.51 -5.05
C GLY A 57 8.44 10.13 -4.63
N LEU A 58 9.00 9.40 -5.60
CA LEU A 58 9.51 8.05 -5.41
C LEU A 58 10.92 8.04 -4.80
N HIS A 59 11.09 7.10 -3.88
CA HIS A 59 12.35 6.66 -3.33
C HIS A 59 12.47 5.15 -3.48
N ARG A 60 13.70 4.62 -3.41
CA ARG A 60 13.92 3.17 -3.46
C ARG A 60 13.11 2.39 -2.41
N ASN A 61 12.86 3.00 -1.25
CA ASN A 61 12.06 2.38 -0.21
C ASN A 61 10.61 2.11 -0.65
N ASP A 62 10.05 2.95 -1.51
CA ASP A 62 8.69 2.74 -2.03
C ASP A 62 8.60 1.45 -2.84
N LEU A 63 9.62 1.15 -3.67
CA LEU A 63 9.71 -0.10 -4.41
C LEU A 63 9.88 -1.32 -3.49
N ILE A 64 10.67 -1.19 -2.42
CA ILE A 64 10.84 -2.25 -1.41
C ILE A 64 9.51 -2.53 -0.71
N MET A 65 8.79 -1.49 -0.31
CA MET A 65 7.48 -1.62 0.34
C MET A 65 6.43 -2.19 -0.61
N GLY A 66 6.49 -1.86 -1.91
CA GLY A 66 5.71 -2.52 -2.95
C GLY A 66 5.96 -4.03 -3.00
N ALA A 67 7.23 -4.46 -3.06
CA ALA A 67 7.58 -5.87 -3.08
C ALA A 67 7.20 -6.62 -1.77
N LYS A 68 7.31 -5.96 -0.61
CA LYS A 68 6.85 -6.52 0.67
C LYS A 68 5.32 -6.65 0.71
N SER A 69 4.60 -5.70 0.12
CA SER A 69 3.14 -5.77 -0.03
C SER A 69 2.73 -6.97 -0.90
N ASP A 70 3.46 -7.21 -1.99
CA ASP A 70 3.25 -8.37 -2.87
C ASP A 70 3.46 -9.70 -2.14
N ALA A 71 4.45 -9.77 -1.24
CA ALA A 71 4.72 -10.97 -0.46
C ALA A 71 3.67 -11.25 0.63
N LEU A 72 2.84 -10.25 0.98
CA LEU A 72 1.75 -10.40 1.94
C LEU A 72 0.43 -10.80 1.27
N TYR A 73 0.27 -10.58 -0.03
CA TYR A 73 -0.95 -10.89 -0.78
C TYR A 73 -1.01 -12.38 -1.12
#